data_AF-A0A382PJP1-F1
#
_entry.id   AF-A0A382PJP1-F1
#
_cell.length_a   1.000
_cell.length_b   1.000
_cell.length_c   1.000
_cell.angle_alpha   90.00
_cell.angle_beta   90.00
_cell.angle_gamma   90.00
#
_symmetry.space_group_name_H-M   'P 1'
#
loop_
_entity.id
_entity.type
_entity.pdbx_description
1 polymer ?
#
loop_
_entity_poly.entity_id
_entity_poly.type
_entity_poly.pdbx_seq_one_letter_code
_entity_poly.pdbx_strand_id
1 'polypeptide(L)'
;MIDFNSLAGELIDSFQQPITGCWSNSVFSGLASKVFEYQYGSNPIYARYAKKKGVTPANLKDWKEIPPVPTLAFKEFPIISGDSKAVERVFETSGTSLGPRERGKHHIIDLALYRASLMANMRHQFYSDENSLPLLFALVK
;
A
#
# COMPACT_ATOMS: atom_id res chain seq x y z
N MET A 1 -15.44 -12.66 4.27
CA MET A 1 -14.87 -11.34 3.93
C MET A 1 -13.65 -11.19 4.82
N ILE A 2 -12.48 -10.89 4.26
CA ILE A 2 -11.23 -10.73 5.01
C ILE A 2 -11.39 -9.55 5.99
N ASP A 3 -11.09 -9.75 7.26
CA ASP A 3 -11.04 -8.70 8.28
C ASP A 3 -9.75 -7.87 8.15
N PHE A 4 -9.84 -6.56 8.39
CA PHE A 4 -8.69 -5.67 8.24
C PHE A 4 -7.57 -6.02 9.23
N ASN A 5 -7.89 -6.23 10.51
CA ASN A 5 -6.86 -6.47 11.54
C ASN A 5 -6.14 -7.78 11.29
N SER A 6 -6.86 -8.82 10.88
CA SER A 6 -6.27 -10.10 10.49
C SER A 6 -5.32 -9.94 9.29
N LEU A 7 -5.73 -9.21 8.25
CA LEU A 7 -4.88 -8.97 7.08
C LEU A 7 -3.67 -8.10 7.42
N ALA A 8 -3.87 -7.04 8.19
CA ALA A 8 -2.81 -6.14 8.62
C ALA A 8 -1.77 -6.88 9.46
N GLY A 9 -2.20 -7.72 10.40
CA GLY A 9 -1.31 -8.58 11.19
C GLY A 9 -0.48 -9.52 10.31
N GLU A 10 -1.12 -10.26 9.39
CA GLU A 10 -0.41 -11.16 8.47
C GLU A 10 0.64 -10.42 7.61
N LEU A 11 0.28 -9.23 7.09
CA LEU A 11 1.19 -8.42 6.29
C LEU A 11 2.36 -7.89 7.12
N ILE A 12 2.10 -7.38 8.34
CA ILE A 12 3.15 -6.91 9.25
C ILE A 12 4.11 -8.05 9.58
N ASP A 13 3.59 -9.22 9.95
CA ASP A 13 4.39 -10.41 10.27
C ASP A 13 5.24 -10.84 9.07
N SER A 14 4.67 -10.77 7.86
CA SER A 14 5.37 -11.09 6.61
C SER A 14 6.48 -10.07 6.31
N PHE A 15 6.23 -8.78 6.50
CA PHE A 15 7.22 -7.72 6.25
C PHE A 15 8.36 -7.71 7.27
N GLN A 16 8.13 -8.20 8.49
CA GLN A 16 9.12 -8.23 9.56
C GLN A 16 10.05 -9.45 9.52
N GLN A 17 9.79 -10.42 8.64
CA GLN A 17 10.71 -11.55 8.44
C GLN A 17 12.09 -11.06 7.96
N PRO A 18 13.20 -11.72 8.36
CA PRO A 18 14.52 -11.40 7.86
C PRO A 18 14.57 -11.41 6.33
N ILE A 19 15.13 -10.36 5.73
CA ILE A 19 15.28 -10.27 4.28
C ILE A 19 16.49 -11.10 3.87
N THR A 20 16.23 -12.32 3.41
CA THR A 20 17.24 -13.25 2.85
C THR A 20 17.23 -13.28 1.32
N GLY A 21 16.44 -12.41 0.69
CA GLY A 21 16.22 -12.34 -0.75
C GLY A 21 14.80 -11.87 -1.10
N CYS A 22 14.48 -11.80 -2.39
CA CYS A 22 13.13 -11.50 -2.85
C CYS A 22 12.16 -12.63 -2.47
N TRP A 23 10.90 -12.28 -2.17
CA TRP A 23 9.85 -13.28 -2.03
C TRP A 23 9.69 -14.09 -3.32
N SER A 24 9.38 -15.38 -3.18
CA SER A 24 9.01 -16.20 -4.32
C SER A 24 7.72 -15.70 -4.95
N ASN A 25 7.51 -15.99 -6.24
CA ASN A 25 6.27 -15.64 -6.93
C ASN A 25 5.03 -16.16 -6.20
N SER A 26 5.09 -17.35 -5.60
CA SER A 26 3.95 -17.93 -4.88
C SER A 26 3.60 -17.15 -3.63
N VAL A 27 4.60 -16.77 -2.81
CA VAL A 27 4.39 -15.95 -1.60
C VAL A 27 3.82 -14.59 -1.98
N PHE A 28 4.44 -13.90 -2.95
CA PHE A 28 3.96 -12.60 -3.39
C PHE A 28 2.54 -12.67 -3.96
N SER A 29 2.25 -13.65 -4.83
CA SER A 29 0.92 -13.81 -5.44
C SER A 29 -0.16 -14.07 -4.40
N GLY A 30 0.13 -14.86 -3.37
CA GLY A 30 -0.80 -15.14 -2.27
C GLY A 30 -1.16 -13.87 -1.49
N LEU A 31 -0.14 -13.10 -1.09
CA LEU A 31 -0.36 -11.83 -0.37
C LEU A 31 -1.08 -10.80 -1.26
N ALA A 32 -0.66 -10.65 -2.51
CA ALA A 32 -1.28 -9.73 -3.46
C ALA A 32 -2.76 -10.05 -3.70
N SER A 33 -3.12 -11.34 -3.79
CA SER A 33 -4.50 -11.79 -3.97
C SER A 33 -5.36 -11.47 -2.74
N LYS A 34 -4.85 -11.70 -1.51
CA LYS A 34 -5.54 -11.34 -0.27
C LYS A 34 -5.76 -9.84 -0.13
N VAL A 35 -4.72 -9.05 -0.44
CA VAL A 35 -4.83 -7.58 -0.45
C VAL A 35 -5.87 -7.13 -1.48
N PHE A 36 -5.85 -7.69 -2.69
CA PHE A 36 -6.81 -7.35 -3.72
C PHE A 36 -8.25 -7.73 -3.32
N GLU A 37 -8.47 -8.91 -2.75
CA GLU A 37 -9.78 -9.32 -2.25
C GLU A 37 -10.31 -8.34 -1.19
N TYR A 38 -9.48 -7.98 -0.22
CA TYR A 38 -9.85 -7.01 0.81
C TYR A 38 -10.14 -5.63 0.20
N GLN A 39 -9.28 -5.12 -0.67
CA GLN A 39 -9.48 -3.84 -1.34
C GLN A 39 -10.76 -3.84 -2.19
N TYR A 40 -11.01 -4.91 -2.95
CA TYR A 40 -12.23 -5.02 -3.74
C TYR A 40 -13.49 -5.08 -2.87
N GLY A 41 -13.43 -5.75 -1.70
CA GLY A 41 -14.56 -5.83 -0.78
C GLY A 41 -14.83 -4.55 0.02
N SER A 42 -13.78 -3.78 0.32
CA SER A 42 -13.83 -2.65 1.27
C SER A 42 -13.65 -1.26 0.64
N ASN A 43 -13.35 -1.19 -0.66
CA ASN A 43 -13.19 0.06 -1.39
C ASN A 43 -14.14 0.10 -2.61
N PRO A 44 -15.35 0.66 -2.47
CA PRO A 44 -16.33 0.69 -3.57
C PRO A 44 -15.83 1.39 -4.84
N ILE A 45 -14.93 2.37 -4.70
CA ILE A 45 -14.37 3.13 -5.82
C ILE A 45 -13.43 2.23 -6.61
N TYR A 46 -12.51 1.56 -5.92
CA TYR A 46 -11.57 0.63 -6.53
C TYR A 46 -12.27 -0.62 -7.09
N ALA A 47 -13.25 -1.17 -6.37
CA ALA A 47 -14.04 -2.31 -6.83
C ALA A 47 -14.75 -2.03 -8.16
N ARG A 48 -15.37 -0.86 -8.30
CA ARG A 48 -16.01 -0.42 -9.54
C ARG A 48 -14.99 -0.25 -10.67
N TYR A 49 -13.81 0.27 -10.38
CA TYR A 49 -12.72 0.40 -11.35
C TYR A 49 -12.21 -0.97 -11.82
N ALA A 50 -11.90 -1.88 -10.89
CA ALA A 50 -11.42 -3.21 -11.20
C ALA A 50 -12.45 -4.02 -12.00
N LYS A 51 -13.72 -3.97 -11.59
CA LYS A 51 -14.82 -4.61 -12.31
C LYS A 51 -14.97 -4.08 -13.74
N LYS A 52 -14.82 -2.77 -13.97
CA LYS A 52 -14.82 -2.17 -15.33
C LYS A 52 -13.65 -2.64 -16.17
N LYS A 53 -12.53 -3.04 -15.56
CA LYS A 53 -11.37 -3.64 -16.22
C LYS A 53 -11.52 -5.16 -16.43
N GLY A 54 -12.64 -5.75 -16.02
CA GLY A 54 -12.90 -7.18 -16.16
C GLY A 54 -12.24 -8.05 -15.08
N VAL A 55 -11.70 -7.45 -14.02
CA VAL A 55 -10.94 -8.15 -12.97
C VAL A 55 -11.69 -8.07 -11.64
N THR A 56 -11.86 -9.23 -11.00
CA THR A 56 -12.54 -9.44 -9.71
C THR A 56 -11.77 -10.50 -8.92
N PRO A 57 -11.93 -10.59 -7.59
CA PRO A 57 -11.26 -11.65 -6.82
C PRO A 57 -11.61 -13.06 -7.30
N ALA A 58 -12.83 -13.26 -7.83
CA ALA A 58 -13.32 -14.55 -8.29
C ALA A 58 -12.69 -15.03 -9.61
N ASN A 59 -12.15 -14.12 -10.44
CA ASN A 59 -11.59 -14.47 -11.75
C ASN A 59 -10.11 -14.08 -11.91
N LEU A 60 -9.46 -13.62 -10.85
CA LEU A 60 -8.04 -13.29 -10.82
C LEU A 60 -7.20 -14.57 -11.00
N LYS A 61 -6.31 -14.60 -12.00
CA LYS A 61 -5.43 -15.75 -12.26
C LYS A 61 -3.97 -15.47 -11.91
N ASP A 62 -3.54 -14.23 -12.13
CA ASP A 62 -2.19 -13.76 -11.83
C ASP A 62 -2.30 -12.37 -11.19
N TRP A 63 -1.48 -12.10 -10.16
CA TRP A 63 -1.44 -10.80 -9.49
C TRP A 63 -1.16 -9.64 -10.46
N LYS A 64 -0.49 -9.91 -11.60
CA LYS A 64 -0.24 -8.90 -12.64
C LYS A 64 -1.50 -8.39 -13.33
N GLU A 65 -2.60 -9.12 -13.22
CA GLU A 65 -3.91 -8.70 -13.74
C GLU A 65 -4.58 -7.66 -12.82
N ILE A 66 -4.12 -7.51 -11.56
CA ILE A 66 -4.67 -6.54 -10.61
C ILE A 66 -4.52 -5.12 -11.20
N PRO A 67 -5.64 -4.40 -11.45
CA PRO A 67 -5.58 -3.10 -12.09
C PRO A 67 -4.88 -2.07 -11.18
N PRO A 68 -3.83 -1.39 -11.65
CA PRO A 68 -3.18 -0.35 -10.87
C PRO A 68 -4.11 0.86 -10.71
N VAL A 69 -4.10 1.48 -9.53
CA VAL A 69 -4.88 2.71 -9.29
C VAL A 69 -4.22 3.88 -10.03
N PRO A 70 -4.92 4.57 -10.96
CA PRO A 70 -4.34 5.72 -11.64
C PRO A 70 -4.01 6.85 -10.66
N THR A 71 -2.87 7.54 -10.84
CA THR A 71 -2.46 8.65 -9.96
C THR A 71 -3.51 9.75 -9.86
N LEU A 72 -4.25 10.03 -10.95
CA LEU A 72 -5.34 11.00 -10.97
C LEU A 72 -6.48 10.65 -10.00
N ALA A 73 -6.73 9.36 -9.76
CA ALA A 73 -7.78 8.91 -8.85
C ALA A 73 -7.54 9.40 -7.40
N PHE A 74 -6.27 9.56 -6.98
CA PHE A 74 -5.94 10.11 -5.67
C PHE A 74 -6.22 11.61 -5.55
N LYS A 75 -6.44 12.33 -6.66
CA LYS A 75 -6.88 13.74 -6.65
C LYS A 75 -8.41 13.84 -6.57
N GLU A 76 -9.09 12.95 -7.29
CA GLU A 76 -10.53 13.02 -7.48
C GLU A 76 -11.32 12.28 -6.39
N PHE A 77 -10.73 11.25 -5.79
CA PHE A 77 -11.43 10.32 -4.92
C PHE A 77 -10.66 10.03 -3.62
N PRO A 78 -11.35 9.89 -2.48
CA PRO A 78 -10.76 9.32 -1.28
C PRO A 78 -10.62 7.80 -1.46
N ILE A 79 -9.52 7.36 -2.06
CA ILE A 79 -9.20 5.94 -2.23
C ILE A 79 -8.85 5.36 -0.85
N ILE A 80 -9.81 4.69 -0.22
CA ILE A 80 -9.70 4.09 1.12
C ILE A 80 -10.25 2.68 1.06
N SER A 81 -9.51 1.71 1.63
CA SER A 81 -9.93 0.32 1.74
C SER A 81 -10.17 -0.03 3.21
N GLY A 82 -11.42 0.03 3.64
CA GLY A 82 -11.81 -0.13 5.05
C GLY A 82 -12.64 1.04 5.56
N ASP A 83 -12.69 1.21 6.89
CA ASP A 83 -13.43 2.32 7.49
C ASP A 83 -12.67 3.64 7.32
N SER A 84 -13.28 4.58 6.60
CA SER A 84 -12.78 5.95 6.46
C SER A 84 -12.57 6.69 7.78
N LYS A 85 -13.27 6.31 8.86
CA LYS A 85 -13.08 6.91 10.20
C LYS A 85 -11.81 6.41 10.88
N ALA A 86 -11.23 5.31 10.43
CA ALA A 86 -9.97 4.76 10.95
C ALA A 86 -8.73 5.41 10.32
N VAL A 87 -8.88 6.42 9.44
CA VAL A 87 -7.73 7.11 8.84
C VAL A 87 -6.89 7.81 9.91
N GLU A 88 -5.69 7.29 10.13
CA GLU A 88 -4.71 7.85 11.07
C GLU A 88 -3.92 9.02 10.47
N ARG A 89 -3.70 8.99 9.15
CA ARG A 89 -2.88 10.01 8.47
C ARG A 89 -3.30 10.23 7.03
N VAL A 90 -3.22 11.47 6.57
CA VAL A 90 -3.34 11.83 5.15
C VAL A 90 -2.01 12.43 4.70
N PHE A 91 -1.40 11.82 3.70
CA PHE A 91 -0.25 12.39 2.99
C PHE A 91 -0.75 13.08 1.71
N GLU A 92 -0.14 14.22 1.38
CA GLU A 92 -0.50 14.99 0.19
C GLU A 92 0.71 15.09 -0.74
N THR A 93 0.47 15.00 -2.05
CA THR A 93 1.51 15.28 -3.03
C THR A 93 1.86 16.78 -3.00
N SER A 94 3.08 17.15 -3.42
CA SER A 94 3.55 18.56 -3.42
C SER A 94 2.67 19.50 -4.26
N GLY A 95 1.90 18.96 -5.20
CA GLY A 95 1.10 19.70 -6.18
C GLY A 95 1.97 20.18 -7.35
N THR A 96 1.39 20.22 -8.54
CA THR A 96 2.01 20.91 -9.68
C THR A 96 1.61 22.39 -9.66
N SER A 97 2.16 23.22 -10.56
CA SER A 97 1.97 24.68 -10.65
C SER A 97 0.50 25.16 -10.72
N LEU A 98 -0.47 24.25 -10.82
CA LEU A 98 -1.92 24.49 -10.84
C LEU A 98 -2.53 24.71 -9.44
N GLY A 99 -1.74 24.57 -8.36
CA GLY A 99 -2.10 25.03 -7.01
C GLY A 99 -2.56 23.93 -6.02
N PRO A 100 -2.82 24.29 -4.75
CA PRO A 100 -3.04 23.34 -3.65
C PRO A 100 -4.29 22.45 -3.79
N ARG A 101 -5.31 22.90 -4.54
CA ARG A 101 -6.56 22.14 -4.76
C ARG A 101 -6.38 20.93 -5.68
N GLU A 102 -5.24 20.83 -6.37
CA GLU A 102 -4.92 19.77 -7.32
C GLU A 102 -4.01 18.66 -6.74
N ARG A 103 -3.82 18.64 -5.42
CA ARG A 103 -2.96 17.67 -4.73
C ARG A 103 -3.65 16.33 -4.57
N GLY A 104 -2.92 15.26 -4.87
CA GLY A 104 -3.37 13.90 -4.59
C GLY A 104 -3.29 13.64 -3.09
N LYS A 105 -4.30 12.97 -2.54
CA LYS A 105 -4.40 12.60 -1.11
C LYS A 105 -4.29 11.09 -0.95
N HIS A 106 -3.35 10.67 -0.11
CA HIS A 106 -3.17 9.28 0.27
C HIS A 106 -3.58 9.10 1.73
N HIS A 107 -4.71 8.44 1.93
CA HIS A 107 -5.31 8.20 3.24
C HIS A 107 -4.80 6.86 3.79
N ILE A 108 -4.15 6.89 4.95
CA ILE A 108 -3.55 5.73 5.60
C ILE A 108 -4.39 5.38 6.83
N ILE A 109 -4.93 4.17 6.86
CA ILE A 109 -5.79 3.67 7.95
C ILE A 109 -5.00 2.99 9.07
N ASP A 110 -3.74 2.65 8.85
CA ASP A 110 -2.86 2.03 9.85
C ASP A 110 -1.41 2.42 9.54
N LEU A 111 -0.84 3.29 10.38
CA LEU A 111 0.56 3.72 10.23
C LEU A 111 1.56 2.63 10.58
N ALA A 112 1.20 1.65 11.42
CA ALA A 112 2.09 0.53 11.74
C ALA A 112 2.27 -0.38 10.52
N LEU A 113 1.19 -0.74 9.83
CA LEU A 113 1.24 -1.47 8.57
C LEU A 113 2.00 -0.70 7.48
N TYR A 114 1.71 0.60 7.32
CA TYR A 114 2.40 1.46 6.36
C TYR A 114 3.92 1.47 6.63
N ARG A 115 4.33 1.65 7.89
CA ARG A 115 5.74 1.61 8.28
C ARG A 115 6.35 0.24 8.05
N ALA A 116 5.68 -0.85 8.42
CA ALA A 116 6.17 -2.21 8.23
C ALA A 116 6.49 -2.51 6.76
N SER A 117 5.62 -2.09 5.83
CA SER A 117 5.83 -2.31 4.39
C SER A 117 7.09 -1.63 3.81
N LEU A 118 7.57 -0.57 4.47
CA LEU A 118 8.69 0.25 3.99
C LEU A 118 9.97 -0.04 4.76
N MET A 119 9.89 -0.10 6.09
CA MET A 119 11.06 -0.04 6.98
C MET A 119 12.00 -1.24 6.81
N ALA A 120 11.48 -2.46 6.66
CA ALA A 120 12.33 -3.63 6.51
C ALA A 120 13.18 -3.54 5.24
N ASN A 121 12.55 -3.25 4.10
CA ASN A 121 13.25 -3.07 2.82
C ASN A 121 14.20 -1.87 2.84
N MET A 122 13.78 -0.74 3.41
CA MET A 122 14.66 0.44 3.53
C MET A 122 15.90 0.11 4.36
N ARG A 123 15.75 -0.57 5.51
CA ARG A 123 16.89 -1.02 6.33
C ARG A 123 17.84 -1.91 5.54
N HIS A 124 17.31 -2.94 4.87
CA HIS A 124 18.14 -3.86 4.12
C HIS A 124 18.88 -3.21 2.94
N GLN A 125 18.21 -2.33 2.19
CA GLN A 125 18.78 -1.70 0.99
C GLN A 125 19.73 -0.53 1.30
N PHE A 126 19.47 0.23 2.37
CA PHE A 126 20.22 1.45 2.67
C PHE A 126 21.11 1.35 3.92
N TYR A 127 20.95 0.32 4.76
CA TYR A 127 21.62 0.20 6.07
C TYR A 127 22.26 -1.18 6.28
N SER A 128 22.81 -1.80 5.23
CA SER A 128 23.53 -3.08 5.38
C SER A 128 24.70 -2.94 6.37
N ASP A 129 24.85 -3.95 7.23
CA ASP A 129 25.66 -3.91 8.47
C ASP A 129 27.14 -3.55 8.27
N GLU A 130 27.68 -3.70 7.05
CA GLU A 130 29.10 -3.47 6.78
C GLU A 130 29.47 -2.00 6.48
N ASN A 131 28.51 -1.09 6.27
CA ASN A 131 28.78 0.32 5.93
C ASN A 131 27.72 1.30 6.46
N SER A 132 27.18 1.08 7.67
CA SER A 132 26.21 2.01 8.25
C SER A 132 26.87 3.35 8.62
N LEU A 133 26.97 4.26 7.65
CA LEU A 133 27.28 5.66 7.93
C LEU A 133 26.22 6.21 8.91
N PRO A 134 26.60 7.01 9.92
CA PRO A 134 25.62 7.71 10.74
C PRO A 134 24.77 8.62 9.85
N LEU A 135 23.52 8.25 9.64
CA LEU A 135 22.55 8.95 8.79
C LEU A 135 21.66 9.85 9.64
N LEU A 136 21.78 11.15 9.45
CA LEU A 136 20.85 12.15 9.99
C LEU A 136 19.86 12.57 8.91
N PHE A 137 18.61 12.12 9.03
CA PHE A 137 17.49 12.67 8.26
C PHE A 137 16.87 13.83 9.04
N ALA A 138 17.44 15.02 8.90
CA ALA A 138 16.89 16.24 9.47
C ALA A 138 16.02 16.96 8.43
N LEU A 139 14.70 16.86 8.58
CA LEU A 139 13.76 17.78 7.95
C LEU A 139 13.65 19.03 8.84
N VAL A 140 14.68 19.88 8.81
CA VAL A 140 14.58 21.20 9.45
C VAL A 140 13.69 22.06 8.55
N LYS A 141 12.55 22.50 9.09
CA LYS A 141 11.67 23.47 8.43
C LYS A 141 12.21 24.88 8.55
#